data_AF-A0A9E5MJ76-F1
#
_entry.id   AF-A0A9E5MJ76-F1
#
_cell.length_a   1.000
_cell.length_b   1.000
_cell.length_c   1.000
_cell.angle_alpha   90.00
_cell.angle_beta   90.00
_cell.angle_gamma   90.00
#
_symmetry.space_group_name_H-M   'P 1'
#
loop_
_entity.id
_entity.type
_entity.pdbx_description
1 polymer ?
#
loop_
_entity_poly.entity_id
_entity_poly.type
_entity_poly.pdbx_seq_one_letter_code
_entity_poly.pdbx_strand_id
1 'polypeptide(L)' 'MKLNSWMKEASPELRSKLAAEARTSVGYLWQLAGEHRKPGAVMARRLVDASFVVTPDKPLRLEDLRPDIWDFKAA' A
#
# COMPACT_ATOMS: atom_id res chain seq x y z
N MET A 1 2.42 -9.04 -0.92
CA MET A 1 2.02 -8.91 0.50
C MET A 1 0.91 -7.88 0.58
N LYS A 2 -0.20 -8.20 1.27
CA LYS A 2 -1.32 -7.26 1.43
C LYS A 2 -0.97 -6.06 2.32
N LEU A 3 -1.63 -4.92 2.08
CA LEU A 3 -1.48 -3.70 2.87
C LEU A 3 -1.78 -3.91 4.37
N ASN A 4 -2.77 -4.76 4.69
CA ASN A 4 -3.11 -5.09 6.08
C ASN A 4 -1.93 -5.71 6.84
N SER A 5 -1.30 -6.72 6.23
CA SER A 5 -0.11 -7.38 6.80
C SER A 5 1.05 -6.39 6.92
N TRP A 6 1.32 -5.59 5.87
CA TRP A 6 2.35 -4.55 5.91
C TRP A 6 2.10 -3.57 7.07
N MET A 7 0.88 -3.10 7.25
CA MET A 7 0.53 -2.16 8.33
C MET A 7 0.73 -2.78 9.72
N LYS A 8 0.41 -4.08 9.90
CA LYS A 8 0.63 -4.78 11.17
C LYS A 8 2.11 -4.97 11.50
N GLU A 9 2.94 -5.28 10.50
CA GLU A 9 4.38 -5.49 10.67
C GLU A 9 5.17 -4.18 10.78
N ALA A 10 4.75 -3.13 10.06
CA ALA A 10 5.44 -1.86 10.02
C ALA A 10 5.40 -1.13 11.37
N SER A 11 6.53 -0.54 11.77
CA SER A 11 6.59 0.34 12.94
C SER A 11 5.82 1.65 12.71
N PRO A 12 5.45 2.40 13.77
CA PRO A 12 4.80 3.71 13.63
C PRO A 12 5.56 4.70 12.73
N GLU A 13 6.88 4.66 12.76
CA GLU A 13 7.77 5.50 11.96
C GLU A 13 7.67 5.14 10.48
N LEU A 14 7.70 3.84 10.15
CA LEU A 14 7.56 3.36 8.77
C LEU A 14 6.18 3.69 8.20
N ARG A 15 5.11 3.55 9.00
CA ARG A 15 3.76 3.94 8.59
C ARG A 15 3.69 5.43 8.27
N SER A 16 4.28 6.26 9.12
CA SER A 16 4.34 7.72 8.92
C SER A 16 5.15 8.09 7.68
N LYS A 17 6.30 7.42 7.46
CA LYS A 17 7.15 7.62 6.29
C LYS A 17 6.42 7.22 5.00
N LEU A 18 5.75 6.06 4.98
CA LEU A 18 4.96 5.63 3.82
C LEU A 18 3.84 6.62 3.50
N ALA A 19 3.13 7.11 4.52
CA ALA A 19 2.08 8.11 4.35
C ALA A 19 2.64 9.41 3.76
N ALA A 20 3.77 9.90 4.27
CA ALA A 20 4.42 11.12 3.78
C ALA A 20 4.87 10.96 2.31
N GLU A 21 5.58 9.89 1.98
CA GLU A 21 6.07 9.62 0.62
C GLU A 21 4.92 9.44 -0.39
N ALA A 22 3.86 8.74 0.01
CA ALA A 22 2.67 8.56 -0.83
C ALA A 22 1.75 9.79 -0.87
N ARG A 23 2.10 10.87 -0.15
CA ARG A 23 1.30 12.11 -0.01
C ARG A 23 -0.12 11.84 0.49
N THR A 24 -0.22 11.05 1.56
CA THR A 24 -1.47 10.68 2.23
C THR A 24 -1.29 10.73 3.75
N SER A 25 -2.22 10.15 4.51
CA SER A 25 -2.17 10.08 5.97
C SER A 25 -2.15 8.63 6.47
N VAL A 26 -1.58 8.42 7.66
CA VAL A 26 -1.59 7.10 8.33
C VAL A 26 -3.02 6.62 8.59
N GLY A 27 -3.94 7.52 8.91
CA GLY A 27 -5.36 7.20 9.06
C GLY A 27 -5.97 6.64 7.77
N TYR A 28 -5.62 7.21 6.62
CA TYR A 28 -6.07 6.68 5.33
C TYR A 28 -5.47 5.30 5.04
N LEU A 29 -4.20 5.07 5.39
CA LEU A 29 -3.60 3.73 5.28
C LEU A 29 -4.36 2.68 6.09
N TRP A 30 -4.78 3.02 7.32
CA TRP A 30 -5.59 2.12 8.15
C TRP A 30 -6.99 1.88 7.57
N GLN A 31 -7.63 2.89 6.98
CA GLN A 31 -8.90 2.71 6.28
C GLN A 31 -8.78 1.71 5.12
N LEU A 32 -7.68 1.77 4.37
CA LEU A 32 -7.41 0.81 3.28
C LEU A 32 -7.03 -0.58 3.80
N ALA A 33 -6.27 -0.65 4.89
CA ALA A 33 -5.88 -1.92 5.53
C ALA A 33 -7.08 -2.73 6.05
N GLY A 34 -8.21 -2.07 6.30
CA GLY A 34 -9.48 -2.72 6.64
C GLY A 34 -10.13 -3.49 5.50
N GLU A 35 -9.61 -3.46 4.28
CA GLU A 35 -10.10 -4.16 3.06
C GLU A 35 -11.54 -3.81 2.61
N HIS A 36 -12.31 -3.05 3.39
CA HIS A 36 -13.62 -2.52 3.01
C HIS A 36 -13.57 -1.44 1.93
N ARG A 37 -12.40 -0.80 1.77
CA ARG A 37 -12.15 0.23 0.77
C ARG A 37 -10.86 -0.05 0.03
N LYS A 38 -10.87 0.21 -1.28
CA LYS A 38 -9.69 0.14 -2.12
C LYS A 38 -9.19 1.54 -2.51
N PRO A 39 -7.86 1.75 -2.63
CA PRO A 39 -7.34 3.02 -3.11
C PRO A 39 -7.72 3.25 -4.57
N GLY A 40 -7.86 4.51 -4.99
CA GLY A 40 -7.93 4.85 -6.42
C GLY A 40 -6.66 4.39 -7.17
N ALA A 41 -6.73 4.23 -8.49
CA ALA A 41 -5.62 3.70 -9.28
C ALA A 41 -4.30 4.50 -9.10
N VAL A 42 -4.40 5.83 -9.14
CA VAL A 42 -3.24 6.73 -8.93
C VAL A 42 -2.68 6.61 -7.51
N MET A 43 -3.57 6.48 -6.51
CA MET A 43 -3.15 6.32 -5.11
C MET A 43 -2.48 4.95 -4.89
N ALA A 44 -2.99 3.88 -5.51
CA ALA A 44 -2.36 2.57 -5.46
C ALA A 44 -0.93 2.62 -6.00
N ARG A 45 -0.71 3.32 -7.12
CA ARG A 45 0.63 3.48 -7.68
C ARG A 45 1.57 4.25 -6.74
N ARG A 46 1.11 5.37 -6.18
CA ARG A 46 1.89 6.15 -5.21
C ARG A 46 2.29 5.34 -3.98
N LEU A 47 1.38 4.50 -3.47
CA LEU A 47 1.67 3.62 -2.33
C LEU A 47 2.75 2.60 -2.66
N VAL A 48 2.72 2.02 -3.86
CA VAL A 48 3.75 1.09 -4.33
C VAL A 48 5.09 1.80 -4.49
N ASP A 49 5.13 2.93 -5.21
CA ASP A 49 6.36 3.70 -5.42
C ASP A 49 6.96 4.15 -4.07
N ALA A 50 6.13 4.62 -3.14
CA ALA A 50 6.55 4.97 -1.78
C ALA A 50 7.08 3.75 -1.00
N SER A 51 6.48 2.57 -1.17
CA SER A 51 6.94 1.36 -0.48
C SER A 51 8.30 0.88 -0.93
N PHE A 52 8.70 1.14 -2.19
CA PHE A 52 10.07 0.90 -2.66
C PHE A 52 11.10 1.81 -1.97
N VAL A 53 10.69 3.02 -1.57
CA VAL A 53 11.55 3.96 -0.82
C VAL A 53 11.62 3.60 0.66
N VAL A 54 10.50 3.18 1.25
CA VAL A 54 10.38 2.96 2.70
C VAL A 54 10.80 1.56 3.13
N THR A 55 10.45 0.54 2.34
CA THR A 55 10.74 -0.87 2.60
C THR A 55 11.17 -1.57 1.31
N PRO A 56 12.38 -1.29 0.77
CA PRO A 56 12.84 -1.83 -0.51
C PRO A 56 12.89 -3.37 -0.55
N ASP A 57 13.12 -4.02 0.59
CA ASP A 57 13.17 -5.49 0.68
C ASP A 57 11.77 -6.15 0.58
N LYS A 58 10.71 -5.39 0.89
CA LYS A 58 9.33 -5.88 0.96
C LYS A 58 8.32 -4.81 0.50
N PRO A 59 8.37 -4.38 -0.78
CA PRO A 59 7.46 -3.39 -1.30
C PRO A 59 6.03 -3.93 -1.41
N LEU A 60 5.05 -3.03 -1.34
CA LEU A 60 3.67 -3.30 -1.70
C LEU A 60 3.59 -3.55 -3.21
N ARG A 61 2.54 -4.24 -3.66
CA ARG A 61 2.29 -4.50 -5.08
C ARG A 61 0.92 -4.00 -5.51
N LEU A 62 0.80 -3.60 -6.78
CA LEU A 62 -0.46 -3.11 -7.34
C LEU A 62 -1.56 -4.18 -7.31
N GLU A 63 -1.20 -5.43 -7.63
CA GLU A 63 -2.07 -6.61 -7.56
C GLU A 63 -2.63 -6.85 -6.15
N ASP A 64 -1.85 -6.57 -5.10
CA ASP A 64 -2.29 -6.71 -3.70
C ASP A 64 -3.23 -5.57 -3.27
N LEU A 65 -3.08 -4.37 -3.84
CA LEU A 65 -3.87 -3.19 -3.50
C LEU A 65 -5.17 -3.07 -4.31
N ARG A 66 -5.12 -3.48 -5.58
CA ARG A 66 -6.18 -3.33 -6.57
C ARG A 66 -6.18 -4.52 -7.53
N PRO A 67 -6.49 -5.73 -7.03
CA PRO A 67 -6.60 -6.91 -7.89
C PRO A 67 -7.64 -6.69 -8.99
N ASP A 68 -8.70 -5.94 -8.75
CA ASP A 68 -9.74 -5.66 -9.74
C ASP A 68 -9.27 -4.88 -11.00
N ILE A 69 -8.12 -4.21 -10.96
CA ILE A 69 -7.54 -3.54 -12.15
C ILE A 69 -6.29 -4.29 -12.64
N TRP A 70 -5.47 -4.80 -11.72
CA TRP A 70 -4.14 -5.33 -12.02
C TRP A 70 -4.05 -6.86 -11.88
N ASP A 71 -5.16 -7.59 -11.93
CA ASP A 71 -5.15 -9.06 -11.99
C ASP A 71 -4.50 -9.53 -13.29
N PHE A 72 -3.18 -9.72 -13.26
CA PHE A 72 -2.48 -10.56 -14.22
C PHE A 72 -2.69 -12.02 -13.81
N LYS A 73 -3.90 -12.55 -13.99
CA LYS A 73 -4.01 -13.99 -14.23
C LYS A 73 -3.27 -14.26 -15.53
N ALA A 74 -2.06 -14.83 -15.41
CA ALA A 74 -1.39 -15.45 -16.53
C ALA A 74 -2.41 -16.40 -17.19
N ALA A 75 -2.76 -16.08 -18.44
CA ALA A 75 -3.46 -17.01 -19.31
C ALA A 75 -2.60 -18.26 -19.54
#